data_AF-A0A6N7ASC3-F1
#
_entry.id   AF-A0A6N7ASC3-F1
#
_cell.length_a   1.000
_cell.length_b   1.000
_cell.length_c   1.000
_cell.angle_alpha   90.00
_cell.angle_beta   90.00
_cell.angle_gamma   90.00
#
_symmetry.space_group_name_H-M   'P 1'
#
loop_
_entity.id
_entity.type
_entity.pdbx_description
1 polymer ?
#
loop_
_entity_poly.entity_id
_entity_poly.type
_entity_poly.pdbx_seq_one_letter_code
_entity_poly.pdbx_strand_id
1 'polypeptide(L)'
;MKRALKTVIVFSATGLLGPLILGIAYIFSMSDSIYDFINDLLFSFWPSQMLAVTEINIGTVNAVILASSVNVLLFATLGLIVTVFSKKIRHLIGIYLLVCVGVFIWTLWGAGFSFKYLNGYALLVALFLYSIPFYMVGKWFALFPKKKDE
;
A
#
# COMPACT_ATOMS: atom_id res chain seq x y z
N MET A 1 0.05 -0.89 -24.33
CA MET A 1 -0.10 -2.15 -23.56
C MET A 1 1.08 -2.45 -22.64
N LYS A 2 2.34 -2.53 -23.12
CA LYS A 2 3.52 -2.85 -22.29
C LYS A 2 3.69 -1.97 -21.04
N ARG A 3 3.35 -0.67 -21.12
CA ARG A 3 3.42 0.27 -19.98
C ARG A 3 2.36 0.01 -18.90
N ALA A 4 1.13 -0.25 -19.31
CA ALA A 4 0.02 -0.54 -18.40
C ALA A 4 0.33 -1.79 -17.58
N LEU A 5 0.76 -2.86 -18.26
CA LEU A 5 1.17 -4.11 -17.63
C LEU A 5 2.30 -3.90 -16.61
N LYS A 6 3.36 -3.16 -16.97
CA LYS A 6 4.46 -2.84 -16.05
C LYS A 6 4.00 -2.08 -14.80
N THR A 7 3.08 -1.13 -14.97
CA THR A 7 2.54 -0.32 -13.86
C THR A 7 1.74 -1.21 -12.92
N VAL A 8 0.83 -2.03 -13.45
CA VAL A 8 0.05 -2.99 -12.66
C VAL A 8 0.96 -3.96 -11.91
N ILE A 9 1.98 -4.53 -12.57
CA ILE A 9 2.93 -5.45 -11.92
C ILE A 9 3.64 -4.78 -10.74
N VAL A 10 4.15 -3.54 -10.90
CA VAL A 10 4.85 -2.84 -9.81
C VAL A 10 3.93 -2.58 -8.63
N PHE A 11 2.70 -2.14 -8.90
CA PHE A 11 1.72 -1.94 -7.84
C PHE A 11 1.35 -3.26 -7.16
N SER A 12 1.01 -4.30 -7.93
CA SER A 12 0.69 -5.63 -7.40
C SER A 12 1.81 -6.22 -6.55
N ALA A 13 3.07 -6.08 -6.98
CA ALA A 13 4.23 -6.52 -6.21
C ALA A 13 4.37 -5.75 -4.89
N THR A 14 4.07 -4.45 -4.90
CA THR A 14 4.05 -3.64 -3.67
C THR A 14 2.95 -4.12 -2.71
N GLY A 15 1.80 -4.56 -3.23
CA GLY A 15 0.72 -5.14 -2.44
C GLY A 15 1.09 -6.43 -1.67
N LEU A 16 2.19 -7.10 -2.05
CA LEU A 16 2.72 -8.27 -1.33
C LEU A 16 3.62 -7.91 -0.15
N LEU A 17 3.98 -6.63 0.04
CA LEU A 17 4.86 -6.22 1.14
C LEU A 17 4.20 -6.41 2.51
N GLY A 18 2.86 -6.30 2.61
CA GLY A 18 2.13 -6.50 3.88
C GLY A 18 2.36 -7.91 4.45
N PRO A 19 2.01 -8.98 3.71
CA PRO A 19 2.29 -10.36 4.11
C PRO A 19 3.77 -10.62 4.42
N LEU A 20 4.68 -10.00 3.67
CA LEU A 20 6.12 -10.15 3.88
C LEU A 20 6.56 -9.50 5.21
N ILE A 21 6.07 -8.31 5.53
CA ILE A 21 6.32 -7.62 6.80
C ILE A 21 5.78 -8.46 7.98
N LEU A 22 4.56 -9.00 7.85
CA LEU A 22 3.97 -9.88 8.86
C LEU A 22 4.80 -11.16 9.07
N GLY A 23 5.24 -11.79 7.98
CA GLY A 23 6.08 -12.99 8.03
C GLY A 23 7.41 -12.74 8.73
N ILE A 24 8.08 -11.62 8.44
CA ILE A 24 9.31 -11.22 9.13
C ILE A 24 9.04 -11.00 10.63
N ALA A 25 7.98 -10.28 10.99
CA ALA A 25 7.63 -10.03 12.38
C ALA A 25 7.48 -11.34 13.18
N TYR A 26 6.83 -12.34 12.58
CA TYR A 26 6.58 -13.64 13.20
C TYR A 26 7.86 -14.50 13.31
N ILE A 27 8.72 -14.50 12.29
CA ILE A 27 9.94 -15.32 12.26
C ILE A 27 10.97 -14.82 13.30
N PHE A 28 11.08 -13.51 13.48
CA PHE A 28 12.13 -12.92 14.30
C PHE A 28 11.76 -12.69 15.77
N SER A 29 10.58 -13.16 16.22
CA SER A 29 10.11 -13.05 17.61
C SER A 29 10.37 -11.67 18.22
N MET A 30 9.93 -10.62 17.50
CA MET A 30 10.20 -9.23 17.87
C MET A 30 9.56 -8.87 19.23
N SER A 31 10.09 -7.85 19.91
CA SER A 31 9.52 -7.37 21.17
C SER A 31 8.10 -6.84 21.00
N ASP A 32 7.29 -6.86 22.07
CA ASP A 32 5.89 -6.41 22.06
C ASP A 32 5.72 -5.01 21.46
N SER A 33 6.60 -4.07 21.81
CA SER A 33 6.60 -2.70 21.27
C SER A 33 6.79 -2.64 19.74
N ILE A 34 7.58 -3.54 19.18
CA ILE A 34 7.81 -3.62 17.73
C ILE A 34 6.62 -4.30 17.07
N TYR A 35 6.04 -5.30 17.71
CA TYR A 35 4.84 -5.98 17.23
C TYR A 35 3.65 -5.01 17.13
N ASP A 36 3.43 -4.16 18.14
CA ASP A 36 2.40 -3.11 18.12
C ASP A 36 2.62 -2.13 16.96
N PHE A 37 3.85 -1.66 16.79
CA PHE A 37 4.21 -0.81 15.64
C PHE A 37 3.93 -1.50 14.30
N ILE A 38 4.25 -2.79 14.17
CA ILE A 38 3.99 -3.56 12.94
C ILE A 38 2.50 -3.72 12.70
N ASN A 39 1.70 -3.97 13.74
CA ASN A 39 0.25 -4.08 13.60
C ASN A 39 -0.38 -2.75 13.13
N ASP A 40 0.04 -1.61 13.69
CA ASP A 40 -0.39 -0.28 13.25
C ASP A 40 0.04 0.03 11.80
N LEU A 41 1.25 -0.40 11.44
CA LEU A 41 1.79 -0.25 10.09
C LEU A 41 0.98 -1.09 9.10
N LEU A 42 0.75 -2.37 9.40
CA LEU A 42 -0.05 -3.26 8.57
C LEU A 42 -1.50 -2.80 8.49
N PHE A 43 -2.06 -2.20 9.55
CA PHE A 43 -3.41 -1.64 9.52
C PHE A 43 -3.52 -0.50 8.51
N SER A 44 -2.47 0.32 8.43
CA SER A 44 -2.40 1.46 7.52
C SER A 44 -2.04 1.07 6.08
N PHE A 45 -1.19 0.05 5.90
CA PHE A 45 -0.62 -0.33 4.60
C PHE A 45 -1.28 -1.55 3.94
N TRP A 46 -1.80 -2.48 4.74
CA TRP A 46 -2.45 -3.71 4.31
C TRP A 46 -3.86 -3.80 4.92
N PRO A 47 -4.81 -2.93 4.51
CA PRO A 47 -6.12 -2.82 5.15
C PRO A 47 -6.94 -4.13 5.08
N SER A 48 -6.72 -4.96 4.05
CA SER A 48 -7.40 -6.25 3.93
C SER A 48 -6.94 -7.30 4.95
N GLN A 49 -5.92 -7.02 5.78
CA GLN A 49 -5.58 -7.87 6.92
C GLN A 49 -6.76 -8.10 7.86
N MET A 50 -7.71 -7.15 7.93
CA MET A 50 -8.90 -7.31 8.76
C MET A 50 -9.70 -8.55 8.36
N LEU A 51 -9.74 -8.89 7.06
CA LEU A 51 -10.37 -10.12 6.57
C LEU A 51 -9.70 -11.38 7.13
N ALA A 52 -8.38 -11.34 7.30
CA ALA A 52 -7.63 -12.46 7.88
C ALA A 52 -7.83 -12.58 9.40
N VAL A 53 -8.09 -11.46 10.09
CA VAL A 53 -8.33 -11.41 11.54
C VAL A 53 -9.77 -11.81 11.88
N THR A 54 -10.74 -11.50 11.02
CA THR A 54 -12.17 -11.75 11.29
C THR A 54 -12.64 -13.20 11.07
N GLU A 55 -11.82 -14.09 10.50
CA GLU A 55 -12.26 -15.44 10.17
C GLU A 55 -11.92 -16.49 11.24
N ILE A 56 -12.88 -16.69 12.14
CA ILE A 56 -12.93 -17.79 13.12
C ILE A 56 -13.17 -19.17 12.44
N ASN A 57 -13.49 -19.22 11.13
CA ASN A 57 -14.03 -20.42 10.47
C ASN A 57 -13.26 -21.01 9.26
N ILE A 58 -12.25 -20.34 8.68
CA ILE A 58 -11.63 -20.80 7.40
C ILE A 58 -10.18 -21.31 7.58
N GLY A 59 -9.65 -21.26 8.81
CA GLY A 59 -8.27 -21.61 9.11
C GLY A 59 -7.30 -20.47 8.74
N THR A 60 -6.29 -20.27 9.58
CA THR A 60 -5.38 -19.11 9.53
C THR A 60 -4.66 -18.94 8.19
N VAL A 61 -4.32 -20.03 7.50
CA VAL A 61 -3.61 -19.99 6.21
C VAL A 61 -4.48 -19.44 5.09
N ASN A 62 -5.74 -19.87 4.99
CA ASN A 62 -6.66 -19.42 3.93
C ASN A 62 -7.03 -17.95 4.09
N ALA A 63 -7.24 -17.52 5.34
CA ALA A 63 -7.45 -16.12 5.72
C ALA A 63 -6.31 -15.21 5.25
N VAL A 64 -5.05 -15.61 5.49
CA VAL A 64 -3.86 -14.85 5.04
C VAL A 64 -3.78 -14.80 3.52
N ILE A 65 -4.06 -15.90 2.81
CA ILE A 65 -4.08 -15.93 1.35
C ILE A 65 -5.14 -14.96 0.82
N LEU A 66 -6.37 -15.02 1.34
CA LEU A 66 -7.47 -14.15 0.92
C LEU A 66 -7.14 -12.68 1.15
N ALA A 67 -6.67 -12.32 2.36
CA ALA A 67 -6.27 -10.96 2.68
C ALA A 67 -5.13 -10.47 1.77
N SER A 68 -4.17 -11.34 1.43
CA SER A 68 -3.07 -11.02 0.51
C SER A 68 -3.59 -10.76 -0.90
N SER A 69 -4.47 -11.65 -1.42
CA SER A 69 -5.07 -11.52 -2.74
C SER A 69 -5.90 -10.24 -2.86
N VAL A 70 -6.71 -9.89 -1.86
CA VAL A 70 -7.48 -8.64 -1.85
C VAL A 70 -6.57 -7.42 -1.86
N ASN A 71 -5.44 -7.46 -1.13
CA ASN A 71 -4.49 -6.34 -1.15
C ASN A 71 -3.80 -6.19 -2.52
N VAL A 72 -3.40 -7.31 -3.12
CA VAL A 72 -2.81 -7.31 -4.46
C VAL A 72 -3.80 -6.74 -5.48
N LEU A 73 -5.09 -7.09 -5.36
CA LEU A 73 -6.15 -6.53 -6.21
C LEU A 73 -6.37 -5.02 -5.97
N LEU A 74 -6.35 -4.57 -4.71
CA LEU A 74 -6.42 -3.16 -4.36
C LEU A 74 -5.29 -2.38 -5.03
N PHE A 75 -4.05 -2.84 -4.87
CA PHE A 75 -2.90 -2.21 -5.50
C PHE A 75 -2.95 -2.30 -7.03
N ALA A 76 -3.34 -3.45 -7.60
CA ALA A 76 -3.51 -3.59 -9.05
C ALA A 76 -4.50 -2.55 -9.60
N THR A 77 -5.60 -2.32 -8.88
CA THR A 77 -6.62 -1.32 -9.22
C THR A 77 -6.04 0.09 -9.15
N LEU A 78 -5.28 0.42 -8.10
CA LEU A 78 -4.53 1.68 -8.03
C LEU A 78 -3.56 1.84 -9.21
N GLY A 79 -2.86 0.77 -9.60
CA GLY A 79 -1.97 0.76 -10.76
C GLY A 79 -2.71 1.01 -12.08
N LEU A 80 -3.93 0.49 -12.23
CA LEU A 80 -4.80 0.78 -13.38
C LEU A 80 -5.25 2.24 -13.39
N ILE A 81 -5.71 2.77 -12.25
CA ILE A 81 -6.08 4.19 -12.09
C ILE A 81 -4.88 5.08 -12.46
N VAL A 82 -3.71 4.78 -11.91
CA VAL A 82 -2.47 5.50 -12.22
C VAL A 82 -2.16 5.43 -13.71
N THR A 83 -2.31 4.28 -14.37
CA THR A 83 -2.07 4.13 -15.80
C THR A 83 -3.00 5.02 -16.64
N VAL A 84 -4.28 5.09 -16.28
CA VAL A 84 -5.31 5.83 -17.04
C VAL A 84 -5.14 7.35 -16.86
N PHE A 85 -4.92 7.80 -15.62
CA PHE A 85 -4.99 9.22 -15.27
C PHE A 85 -3.63 9.92 -15.24
N SER A 86 -2.52 9.19 -15.06
CA SER A 86 -1.20 9.80 -14.83
C SER A 86 -0.48 10.20 -16.11
N LYS A 87 -1.10 10.92 -17.04
CA LYS A 87 -0.41 11.32 -18.31
C LYS A 87 0.77 12.29 -18.10
N LYS A 88 0.82 12.97 -16.94
CA LYS A 88 1.87 13.93 -16.56
C LYS A 88 2.30 13.64 -15.11
N ILE A 89 3.54 14.01 -14.75
CA ILE A 89 4.07 13.83 -13.39
C ILE A 89 3.19 14.49 -12.31
N ARG A 90 2.59 15.66 -12.61
CA ARG A 90 1.69 16.36 -11.69
C ARG A 90 0.44 15.54 -11.33
N HIS A 91 -0.10 14.77 -12.28
CA HIS A 91 -1.25 13.89 -12.01
C HIS A 91 -0.84 12.69 -11.15
N LEU A 92 0.36 12.14 -11.37
CA LEU A 92 0.91 11.06 -10.54
C LEU A 92 1.06 11.52 -9.08
N ILE A 93 1.61 12.72 -8.88
CA ILE A 93 1.72 13.35 -7.56
C ILE A 93 0.33 13.58 -6.96
N GLY A 94 -0.63 14.07 -7.74
CA GLY A 94 -2.01 14.28 -7.27
C GLY A 94 -2.67 12.98 -6.79
N ILE A 95 -2.54 11.88 -7.54
CA ILE A 95 -3.06 10.57 -7.14
C ILE A 95 -2.34 10.06 -5.89
N TYR A 96 -1.02 10.22 -5.81
CA TYR A 96 -0.27 9.86 -4.61
C TYR A 96 -0.77 10.61 -3.37
N LEU A 97 -0.98 11.93 -3.48
CA LEU A 97 -1.53 12.74 -2.39
C LEU A 97 -2.94 12.27 -2.00
N LEU A 98 -3.80 11.92 -2.96
CA LEU A 98 -5.12 11.35 -2.68
C LEU A 98 -5.03 10.02 -1.93
N VAL A 99 -4.09 9.14 -2.31
CA VAL A 99 -3.82 7.90 -1.58
C VAL A 99 -3.34 8.21 -0.16
N CYS A 100 -2.42 9.17 0.02
CA CYS A 100 -1.96 9.56 1.35
C CYS A 100 -3.09 10.08 2.24
N VAL A 101 -3.99 10.90 1.70
CA VAL A 101 -5.17 11.39 2.41
C VAL A 101 -6.10 10.23 2.75
N GLY A 102 -6.33 9.30 1.82
CA GLY A 102 -7.14 8.10 2.06
C GLY A 102 -6.58 7.22 3.17
N VAL A 103 -5.27 6.94 3.14
CA VAL A 103 -4.57 6.18 4.19
C VAL A 103 -4.65 6.90 5.53
N PHE A 104 -4.42 8.22 5.55
CA PHE A 104 -4.54 9.02 6.77
C PHE A 104 -5.94 8.94 7.38
N ILE A 105 -6.99 9.12 6.56
CA ILE A 105 -8.38 9.03 7.01
C ILE A 105 -8.69 7.62 7.54
N TRP A 106 -8.20 6.59 6.85
CA TRP A 106 -8.35 5.20 7.26
C TRP A 106 -7.69 4.91 8.61
N THR A 107 -6.43 5.31 8.79
CA THR A 107 -5.70 5.15 10.06
C THR A 107 -6.37 5.96 11.18
N LEU A 108 -6.82 7.18 10.89
CA LEU A 108 -7.52 8.02 11.85
C LEU A 108 -8.87 7.41 12.27
N TRP A 109 -9.60 6.80 11.33
CA TRP A 109 -10.82 6.05 11.63
C TRP A 109 -10.53 4.83 12.52
N GLY A 110 -9.47 4.07 12.22
CA GLY A 110 -9.01 2.96 13.07
C GLY A 110 -8.62 3.38 14.48
N ALA A 111 -8.10 4.61 14.64
CA ALA A 111 -7.79 5.23 15.93
C ALA A 111 -9.02 5.88 16.61
N GLY A 112 -10.24 5.68 16.10
CA GLY A 112 -11.48 6.25 16.67
C GLY A 112 -11.59 7.77 16.51
N PHE A 113 -11.01 8.32 15.44
CA PHE A 113 -10.90 9.78 15.18
C PHE A 113 -10.13 10.57 16.23
N SER A 114 -9.27 9.90 17.01
CA SER A 114 -8.44 10.54 18.02
C SER A 114 -6.97 10.49 17.64
N PHE A 115 -6.37 11.68 17.49
CA PHE A 115 -4.94 11.83 17.22
C PHE A 115 -4.04 11.26 18.32
N LYS A 116 -4.56 11.09 19.54
CA LYS A 116 -3.81 10.54 20.68
C LYS A 116 -3.45 9.06 20.48
N TYR A 117 -4.31 8.31 19.79
CA TYR A 117 -4.13 6.88 19.55
C TYR A 117 -3.54 6.60 18.16
N LEU A 118 -3.19 7.65 17.41
CA LEU A 118 -2.61 7.52 16.09
C LEU A 118 -1.10 7.37 16.20
N ASN A 119 -0.59 6.20 15.82
CA ASN A 119 0.84 5.95 15.74
C ASN A 119 1.44 6.66 14.52
N GLY A 120 1.95 7.87 14.75
CA GLY A 120 2.52 8.72 13.69
C GLY A 120 3.68 8.07 12.95
N TYR A 121 4.52 7.27 13.62
CA TYR A 121 5.64 6.58 12.98
C TYR A 121 5.17 5.50 12.02
N ALA A 122 4.21 4.67 12.44
CA ALA A 122 3.63 3.63 11.60
C ALA A 122 2.95 4.22 10.36
N LEU A 123 2.20 5.32 10.54
CA LEU A 123 1.60 6.07 9.44
C LEU A 123 2.66 6.60 8.47
N LEU A 124 3.72 7.26 8.97
CA LEU A 124 4.79 7.79 8.13
C LEU A 124 5.46 6.69 7.29
N VAL A 125 5.72 5.53 7.91
CA VAL A 125 6.29 4.38 7.20
C VAL A 125 5.30 3.82 6.18
N ALA A 126 4.00 3.74 6.50
CA ALA A 126 2.98 3.34 5.54
C ALA A 126 2.94 4.27 4.31
N LEU A 127 2.92 5.59 4.53
CA LEU A 127 2.94 6.59 3.46
C LEU A 127 4.22 6.51 2.60
N PHE A 128 5.36 6.19 3.23
CA PHE A 128 6.60 5.91 2.52
C PHE A 128 6.51 4.65 1.67
N LEU A 129 5.96 3.54 2.18
CA LEU A 129 5.76 2.31 1.41
C LEU A 129 4.82 2.54 0.22
N TYR A 130 3.76 3.32 0.39
CA TYR A 130 2.90 3.75 -0.73
C TYR A 130 3.64 4.60 -1.76
N SER A 131 4.71 5.32 -1.40
CA SER A 131 5.47 6.14 -2.36
C SER A 131 6.29 5.30 -3.36
N ILE A 132 6.69 4.08 -2.97
CA ILE A 132 7.57 3.20 -3.76
C ILE A 132 7.03 2.95 -5.17
N PRO A 133 5.79 2.43 -5.36
CA PRO A 133 5.27 2.17 -6.69
C PRO A 133 5.09 3.44 -7.53
N PHE A 134 4.72 4.57 -6.90
CA PHE A 134 4.60 5.86 -7.59
C PHE A 134 5.96 6.38 -8.04
N TYR A 135 7.00 6.25 -7.22
CA TYR A 135 8.36 6.63 -7.57
C TYR A 135 8.91 5.78 -8.73
N MET A 136 8.73 4.46 -8.67
CA MET A 136 9.16 3.53 -9.72
C MET A 136 8.50 3.86 -11.06
N VAL A 137 7.19 4.11 -11.05
CA VAL A 137 6.44 4.48 -12.25
C VAL A 137 6.80 5.90 -12.71
N GLY A 138 7.03 6.83 -11.78
CA GLY A 138 7.47 8.20 -12.03
C GLY A 138 8.80 8.28 -12.76
N LYS A 139 9.77 7.42 -12.43
CA LYS A 139 11.04 7.31 -13.20
C LYS A 139 10.80 7.04 -14.68
N TRP A 140 9.83 6.20 -15.01
CA TRP A 140 9.49 5.92 -16.41
C TRP A 140 8.84 7.11 -17.11
N PHE A 141 8.17 8.01 -16.39
CA PHE A 141 7.68 9.28 -16.96
C PHE A 141 8.80 10.28 -17.19
N ALA A 142 9.80 10.34 -16.30
CA ALA A 142 10.93 11.26 -16.41
C ALA A 142 11.96 10.84 -17.47
N LEU A 143 12.15 9.53 -17.68
CA LEU A 143 13.14 8.98 -18.64
C LEU A 143 12.66 9.00 -20.10
N PHE A 144 11.36 9.19 -20.35
CA PHE A 144 10.81 9.38 -21.69
C PHE A 144 10.10 10.74 -21.76
N PRO A 145 10.83 11.87 -21.72
CA PRO A 145 10.23 13.13 -22.09
C PRO A 145 9.69 12.93 -23.51
N LYS A 146 8.39 13.22 -23.70
CA LYS A 146 7.88 13.41 -25.06
C LYS A 146 8.87 14.37 -25.73
N LYS A 147 9.50 13.94 -26.83
CA LYS A 147 10.05 14.90 -27.79
C LYS A 147 8.94 15.95 -27.98
N LYS A 148 9.27 17.21 -27.72
CA LYS A 148 8.48 18.31 -28.24
C LYS A 148 8.52 18.15 -29.74
N ASP A 149 7.48 17.53 -30.28
CA ASP A 149 7.10 17.82 -31.65
C ASP A 149 6.35 19.15 -31.54
N GLU A 150 6.81 20.11 -32.37
CA GLU A 150 6.51 21.56 -32.43
C GLU A 150 7.49 22.48 -31.68
#